data_AF-A0AB36RJ15-F1
#
_entry.id   AF-A0AB36RJ15-F1
#
_cell.length_a   1.000
_cell.length_b   1.000
_cell.length_c   1.000
_cell.angle_alpha   90.00
_cell.angle_beta   90.00
_cell.angle_gamma   90.00
#
_symmetry.space_group_name_H-M   'P 1'
#
loop_
_entity.id
_entity.type
_entity.pdbx_description
1 polymer ?
#
loop_
_entity_poly.entity_id
_entity_poly.type
_entity_poly.pdbx_seq_one_letter_code
_entity_poly.pdbx_strand_id
1 'polypeptide(L)'
;MASEHAVADISSESFPAYKSALADTYIEGYDPVSLGAPHSSLNRFSTWIAMALILASLSGFGFAVWGGSAMIAGFGAQETDHSQILLILGLIVVAATLILGAVLIAVGRKDYKAYSKATGRVN
;
A
#
# COMPACT_ATOMS: atom_id res chain seq x y z
N MET A 1 15.47 -39.27 -47.25
CA MET A 1 14.24 -38.51 -46.96
C MET A 1 13.99 -38.67 -45.47
N ALA A 2 14.29 -37.64 -44.68
CA ALA A 2 14.09 -37.68 -43.24
C ALA A 2 12.61 -37.38 -42.94
N SER A 3 11.96 -38.22 -42.14
CA SER A 3 10.60 -37.99 -41.68
C SER A 3 10.59 -36.77 -40.76
N GLU A 4 9.91 -35.70 -41.17
CA GLU A 4 9.54 -34.63 -40.25
C GLU A 4 8.58 -35.21 -39.22
N HIS A 5 9.07 -35.34 -37.98
CA HIS A 5 8.23 -35.69 -36.84
C HIS A 5 7.20 -34.57 -36.65
N ALA A 6 5.92 -34.88 -36.89
CA ALA A 6 4.82 -34.04 -36.45
C ALA A 6 4.91 -33.93 -34.92
N VAL A 7 5.44 -32.81 -34.44
CA VAL A 7 5.43 -32.46 -33.01
C VAL A 7 3.98 -32.29 -32.61
N ALA A 8 3.49 -33.14 -31.70
CA ALA A 8 2.11 -33.06 -31.20
C ALA A 8 1.86 -31.69 -30.58
N ASP A 9 0.79 -31.01 -31.00
CA ASP A 9 0.36 -29.75 -30.42
C ASP A 9 -0.23 -29.99 -29.02
N ILE A 10 0.66 -29.91 -28.04
CA ILE A 10 0.39 -30.12 -26.61
C ILE A 10 -0.70 -29.19 -26.08
N SER A 11 -1.01 -28.09 -26.77
CA SER A 11 -2.08 -27.18 -26.37
C SER A 11 -3.47 -27.82 -26.47
N SER A 12 -3.65 -28.71 -27.45
CA SER A 12 -4.92 -29.43 -27.68
C SER A 12 -5.15 -30.61 -26.73
N GLU A 13 -4.06 -31.15 -26.17
CA GLU A 13 -4.08 -32.25 -25.19
C GLU A 13 -3.91 -31.77 -23.74
N SER A 14 -3.61 -30.47 -23.55
CA SER A 14 -3.53 -29.87 -22.22
C SER A 14 -4.91 -29.61 -21.66
N PHE A 15 -5.14 -30.05 -20.41
CA PHE A 15 -6.36 -29.69 -19.68
C PHE A 15 -6.48 -28.17 -19.58
N PRO A 16 -7.70 -27.60 -19.69
CA PRO A 16 -7.89 -26.17 -19.49
C PRO A 16 -7.29 -25.76 -18.13
N ALA A 17 -6.41 -24.77 -18.12
CA ALA A 17 -5.86 -24.23 -16.89
C ALA A 17 -6.96 -23.48 -16.14
N TYR A 18 -7.75 -24.20 -15.35
CA TYR A 18 -8.72 -23.60 -14.44
C TYR A 18 -7.92 -22.88 -13.35
N LYS A 19 -7.93 -21.54 -13.36
CA LYS A 19 -7.53 -20.77 -12.18
C LYS A 19 -8.57 -21.03 -11.11
N SER A 20 -8.27 -21.95 -10.19
CA SER A 20 -9.07 -22.13 -8.96
C SER A 20 -9.25 -20.77 -8.28
N ALA A 21 -10.46 -20.47 -7.79
CA ALA A 21 -10.64 -19.23 -7.04
C ALA A 21 -9.73 -19.27 -5.81
N LEU A 22 -9.21 -18.13 -5.37
CA LEU A 22 -8.35 -18.05 -4.18
C LEU A 22 -9.05 -18.57 -2.91
N ALA A 23 -10.39 -18.64 -2.91
CA ALA A 23 -11.17 -19.25 -1.85
C ALA A 23 -11.09 -20.78 -1.84
N ASP A 24 -10.98 -21.40 -3.03
CA ASP A 24 -10.98 -22.85 -3.22
C ASP A 24 -9.63 -23.50 -2.86
N THR A 25 -8.61 -22.67 -2.62
CA THR A 25 -7.27 -23.12 -2.21
C THR A 25 -7.13 -23.28 -0.69
N TYR A 26 -8.10 -22.78 0.09
CA TYR A 26 -8.09 -22.96 1.54
C TYR A 26 -8.82 -24.24 1.93
N ILE A 27 -8.35 -24.88 3.00
CA ILE A 27 -9.05 -26.00 3.63
C ILE A 27 -10.42 -25.50 4.11
N GLU A 28 -11.48 -26.29 3.90
CA GLU A 28 -12.81 -25.93 4.38
C GLU A 28 -12.79 -25.62 5.89
N GLY A 29 -13.38 -24.48 6.27
CA GLY A 29 -13.41 -24.01 7.65
C GLY A 29 -12.13 -23.33 8.14
N TYR A 30 -11.03 -23.39 7.38
CA TYR A 30 -9.81 -22.65 7.72
C TYR A 30 -9.89 -21.20 7.25
N ASP A 31 -9.54 -20.27 8.13
CA ASP A 31 -9.38 -18.86 7.80
C ASP A 31 -7.90 -18.47 7.93
N PRO A 32 -7.23 -18.06 6.85
CA PRO A 32 -5.81 -17.76 6.90
C PRO A 32 -5.53 -16.51 7.73
N VAL A 33 -4.44 -16.54 8.50
CA VAL A 33 -3.95 -15.35 9.21
C VAL A 33 -3.61 -14.23 8.23
N SER A 34 -3.86 -12.98 8.63
CA SER A 34 -3.79 -11.83 7.73
C SER A 34 -2.42 -11.62 7.07
N LEU A 35 -1.32 -12.13 7.63
CA LEU A 35 0.03 -12.07 7.02
C LEU A 35 0.27 -13.20 6.00
N GLY A 36 -0.23 -14.40 6.28
CA GLY A 36 -0.01 -15.59 5.44
C GLY A 36 -0.95 -15.70 4.25
N ALA A 37 -1.99 -14.85 4.20
CA ALA A 37 -2.98 -14.90 3.14
C ALA A 37 -2.43 -14.36 1.79
N PRO A 38 -2.62 -15.07 0.67
CA PRO A 38 -2.35 -14.57 -0.68
C PRO A 38 -2.95 -13.18 -1.02
N HIS A 39 -4.12 -12.86 -0.46
CA HIS A 39 -4.79 -11.56 -0.62
C HIS A 39 -4.34 -10.53 0.45
N SER A 40 -3.31 -10.83 1.23
CA SER A 40 -2.81 -9.93 2.28
C SER A 40 -2.31 -8.62 1.70
N SER A 41 -2.84 -7.52 2.23
CA SER A 41 -2.30 -6.19 1.96
C SER A 41 -0.95 -5.94 2.63
N LEU A 42 -0.58 -6.72 3.66
CA LEU A 42 0.71 -6.60 4.35
C LEU A 42 1.87 -7.04 3.47
N ASN A 43 1.63 -7.93 2.49
CA ASN A 43 2.66 -8.37 1.55
C ASN A 43 2.78 -7.46 0.32
N ARG A 44 2.02 -6.36 0.27
CA ARG A 44 2.05 -5.43 -0.87
C ARG A 44 3.06 -4.32 -0.61
N PHE A 45 4.01 -4.18 -1.52
CA PHE A 45 5.01 -3.11 -1.49
C PHE A 45 4.38 -1.71 -1.36
N SER A 46 3.24 -1.47 -2.02
CA SER A 46 2.47 -0.22 -1.89
C SER A 46 2.04 0.08 -0.45
N THR A 47 1.63 -0.94 0.31
CA THR A 47 1.25 -0.79 1.72
C THR A 47 2.46 -0.43 2.58
N TRP A 48 3.62 -1.02 2.30
CA TRP A 48 4.87 -0.66 2.99
C TRP A 48 5.31 0.77 2.72
N ILE A 49 5.27 1.22 1.46
CA ILE A 49 5.52 2.63 1.14
C ILE A 49 4.51 3.52 1.86
N ALA A 50 3.24 3.15 1.88
CA ALA A 50 2.23 3.94 2.56
C ALA A 50 2.53 4.10 4.06
N MET A 51 2.92 3.02 4.74
CA MET A 51 3.33 3.06 6.15
C MET A 51 4.57 3.95 6.35
N ALA A 52 5.55 3.86 5.45
CA ALA A 52 6.74 4.72 5.48
C ALA A 52 6.38 6.21 5.30
N LEU A 53 5.46 6.54 4.38
CA LEU A 53 4.98 7.91 4.18
C LEU A 53 4.21 8.44 5.39
N ILE A 54 3.34 7.62 5.98
CA ILE A 54 2.62 7.99 7.21
C ILE A 54 3.63 8.28 8.33
N LEU A 55 4.67 7.46 8.49
CA LEU A 55 5.73 7.72 9.46
C LEU A 55 6.52 9.00 9.12
N ALA A 56 6.84 9.21 7.84
CA ALA A 56 7.55 10.40 7.37
C ALA A 56 6.76 11.69 7.61
N SER A 57 5.42 11.64 7.64
CA SER A 57 4.56 12.79 7.95
C SER A 57 4.89 13.44 9.29
N LEU A 58 5.45 12.69 10.25
CA LEU A 58 5.87 13.19 11.55
C LEU A 58 6.90 14.33 11.44
N SER A 59 7.77 14.28 10.44
CA SER A 59 8.73 15.36 10.16
C SER A 59 8.02 16.67 9.78
N GLY A 60 6.98 16.58 8.94
CA GLY A 60 6.15 17.72 8.57
C GLY A 60 5.40 18.30 9.77
N PHE A 61 4.87 17.45 10.65
CA PHE A 61 4.28 17.90 11.92
C PHE A 61 5.31 18.63 12.78
N GLY A 62 6.55 18.13 12.86
CA GLY A 62 7.64 18.80 13.57
C GLY A 62 7.90 20.22 13.05
N PHE A 63 8.02 20.40 11.73
CA PHE A 63 8.18 21.72 11.13
C PHE A 63 6.97 22.64 11.37
N ALA A 64 5.75 22.12 11.26
CA ALA A 64 4.54 22.90 11.46
C ALA A 64 4.37 23.35 12.92
N VAL A 65 4.58 22.45 13.88
CA VAL A 65 4.52 22.76 15.32
C VAL A 65 5.59 23.78 15.68
N TRP A 66 6.82 23.56 15.23
CA TRP A 66 7.92 24.49 15.49
C TRP A 66 7.61 25.88 14.90
N GLY A 67 7.29 25.94 13.60
CA GLY A 67 7.01 27.21 12.90
C GLY A 67 5.80 27.95 13.46
N GLY A 68 4.74 27.25 13.85
CA GLY A 68 3.58 27.86 14.50
C GLY A 68 3.90 28.37 15.91
N SER A 69 4.67 27.59 16.68
CA SER A 69 5.04 27.98 18.05
C SER A 69 5.92 29.23 18.09
N ALA A 70 6.89 29.35 17.18
CA ALA A 70 7.78 30.50 17.11
C ALA A 70 7.04 31.80 16.72
N MET A 71 5.95 31.73 15.95
CA MET A 71 5.10 32.89 15.66
C MET A 71 4.33 33.41 16.88
N ILE A 72 4.07 32.55 17.88
CA ILE A 72 3.29 32.91 19.08
C ILE A 72 4.22 33.26 20.25
N ALA A 73 5.25 32.44 20.48
CA ALA A 73 6.16 32.53 21.62
C ALA A 73 7.42 33.37 21.34
N GLY A 74 7.63 33.79 20.09
CA GLY A 74 8.80 34.54 19.65
C GLY A 74 9.88 33.66 19.01
N PHE A 75 10.71 34.30 18.18
CA PHE A 75 11.59 33.63 17.22
C PHE A 75 12.97 33.24 17.78
N GLY A 76 13.28 33.58 19.03
CA GLY A 76 14.60 33.35 19.62
C GLY A 76 15.72 34.00 18.80
N ALA A 77 16.73 33.23 18.40
CA ALA A 77 17.85 33.69 17.57
C ALA A 77 17.56 33.64 16.05
N GLN A 78 16.32 33.38 15.64
CA GLN A 78 15.96 33.17 14.23
C GLN A 78 15.29 34.40 13.60
N GLU A 79 15.46 34.54 12.29
CA GLU A 79 14.76 35.54 11.48
C GLU A 79 13.25 35.25 11.40
N THR A 80 12.45 36.32 11.45
CA THR A 80 10.98 36.30 11.45
C THR A 80 10.39 35.45 10.31
N ASP A 81 10.98 35.53 9.12
CA ASP A 81 10.46 34.87 7.92
C ASP A 81 10.61 33.34 7.95
N HIS A 82 11.64 32.81 8.62
CA HIS A 82 11.88 31.36 8.63
C HIS A 82 10.78 30.59 9.37
N SER A 83 10.12 31.22 10.34
CA SER A 83 9.01 30.61 11.09
C SER A 83 7.83 30.29 10.17
N GLN A 84 7.45 31.26 9.34
CA GLN A 84 6.36 31.12 8.40
C GLN A 84 6.71 30.10 7.30
N ILE A 85 7.96 30.12 6.82
CA ILE A 85 8.45 29.14 5.83
C ILE A 85 8.35 27.72 6.39
N LEU A 86 8.84 27.48 7.61
CA LEU A 86 8.80 26.16 8.25
C LEU A 86 7.38 25.70 8.51
N LEU A 87 6.48 26.60 8.91
CA LEU A 87 5.06 26.28 9.07
C LEU A 87 4.44 25.81 7.75
N ILE A 88 4.61 26.57 6.67
CA ILE A 88 4.04 26.25 5.36
C ILE A 88 4.64 24.94 4.82
N LEU A 89 5.96 24.79 4.89
CA LEU A 89 6.64 23.58 4.43
C LEU A 89 6.17 22.36 5.23
N GLY A 90 6.04 22.48 6.55
CA GLY A 90 5.53 21.42 7.41
C GLY A 90 4.14 20.97 7.00
N LEU A 91 3.22 21.91 6.78
CA LEU A 91 1.86 21.61 6.33
C LEU A 91 1.83 20.94 4.95
N ILE A 92 2.67 21.38 4.01
CA ILE A 92 2.79 20.75 2.68
C ILE A 92 3.28 19.32 2.82
N VAL A 93 4.32 19.08 3.62
CA VAL A 93 4.88 17.74 3.83
C VAL A 93 3.85 16.81 4.48
N VAL A 94 3.14 17.27 5.51
CA VAL A 94 2.04 16.49 6.14
C VAL A 94 0.97 16.15 5.11
N ALA A 95 0.48 17.14 4.37
CA ALA A 95 -0.57 16.93 3.39
C ALA A 95 -0.13 15.95 2.30
N ALA A 96 1.04 16.16 1.69
CA ALA A 96 1.56 15.31 0.63
C ALA A 96 1.73 13.86 1.10
N THR A 97 2.43 13.65 2.22
CA THR A 97 2.73 12.30 2.72
C THR A 97 1.48 11.54 3.14
N LEU A 98 0.52 12.19 3.81
CA LEU A 98 -0.73 11.55 4.23
C LEU A 98 -1.68 11.27 3.07
N ILE A 99 -1.80 12.19 2.10
CA ILE A 99 -2.63 11.96 0.90
C ILE A 99 -2.07 10.80 0.08
N LEU A 100 -0.76 10.83 -0.23
CA LEU A 100 -0.11 9.73 -0.95
C LEU A 100 -0.19 8.41 -0.16
N GLY A 101 0.03 8.44 1.15
CA GLY A 101 -0.12 7.27 2.02
C GLY A 101 -1.53 6.68 1.97
N ALA A 102 -2.57 7.52 2.08
CA ALA A 102 -3.96 7.07 2.02
C ALA A 102 -4.30 6.43 0.65
N VAL A 103 -3.86 7.04 -0.45
CA VAL A 103 -4.04 6.49 -1.80
C VAL A 103 -3.35 5.14 -1.94
N LEU A 104 -2.10 5.02 -1.47
CA LEU A 104 -1.34 3.77 -1.55
C LEU A 104 -1.92 2.66 -0.67
N ILE A 105 -2.48 2.99 0.51
CA ILE A 105 -3.26 2.02 1.32
C ILE A 105 -4.48 1.55 0.52
N ALA A 106 -5.22 2.46 -0.10
CA ALA A 106 -6.40 2.09 -0.87
C ALA A 106 -6.05 1.13 -2.01
N VAL A 107 -4.95 1.39 -2.72
CA VAL A 107 -4.41 0.51 -3.77
C VAL A 107 -3.93 -0.83 -3.21
N GLY A 108 -3.16 -0.82 -2.11
CA GLY A 108 -2.64 -2.04 -1.48
C GLY A 108 -3.73 -2.96 -0.93
N ARG A 109 -4.89 -2.40 -0.58
CA ARG A 109 -6.05 -3.15 -0.05
C ARG A 109 -7.01 -3.67 -1.13
N LYS A 110 -6.73 -3.45 -2.43
CA LYS A 110 -7.65 -3.85 -3.51
C LYS A 110 -7.93 -5.36 -3.54
N ASP A 111 -6.90 -6.19 -3.36
CA ASP A 111 -7.03 -7.64 -3.47
C ASP A 111 -7.77 -8.22 -2.26
N TYR A 112 -7.53 -7.65 -1.08
CA TYR A 112 -8.30 -7.96 0.13
C TYR A 112 -9.78 -7.61 -0.04
N LYS A 113 -10.10 -6.42 -0.58
CA LYS A 113 -11.48 -6.02 -0.85
C LYS A 113 -12.17 -6.92 -1.87
N ALA A 114 -11.44 -7.33 -2.92
CA ALA A 114 -11.94 -8.26 -3.92
C ALA A 114 -12.23 -9.64 -3.31
N TYR A 115 -11.32 -10.15 -2.46
CA TYR A 115 -11.52 -11.38 -1.70
C TYR A 115 -12.75 -11.30 -0.81
N SER A 116 -12.86 -10.28 0.04
CA SER A 116 -13.98 -10.11 0.96
C SER A 116 -15.32 -9.99 0.22
N LYS A 117 -15.35 -9.30 -0.93
CA LYS A 117 -16.55 -9.23 -1.78
C LYS A 117 -16.94 -10.57 -2.39
N ALA A 118 -15.97 -11.40 -2.78
CA ALA A 118 -16.22 -12.69 -3.41
C ALA A 118 -16.66 -13.76 -2.42
N THR A 119 -16.08 -13.76 -1.20
CA THR A 119 -16.30 -14.82 -0.21
C THR A 119 -17.27 -14.43 0.90
N GLY A 120 -17.54 -13.13 1.09
CA GLY A 120 -18.27 -12.62 2.24
C GLY A 120 -17.50 -12.69 3.56
N ARG A 121 -16.25 -13.16 3.54
CA ARG A 121 -15.41 -13.34 4.73
C ARG A 121 -14.67 -12.05 5.06
N VAL A 122 -14.41 -11.84 6.35
CA VAL A 122 -13.71 -10.68 6.88
C VAL A 122 -12.57 -11.20 7.75
N ASN A 123 -11.36 -11.14 7.21
CA ASN A 123 -10.12 -11.65 7.80
C ASN A 123 -9.12 -10.50 8.02
#